data_AF-A0A8C9EP95-F1
#
_entry.id   AF-A0A8C9EP95-F1
#
_cell.length_a   1.000
_cell.length_b   1.000
_cell.length_c   1.000
_cell.angle_alpha   90.00
_cell.angle_beta   90.00
_cell.angle_gamma   90.00
#
_symmetry.space_group_name_H-M   'P 1'
#
loop_
_entity.id
_entity.type
_entity.pdbx_description
1 polymer ?
#
loop_
_entity_poly.entity_id
_entity_poly.type
_entity_poly.pdbx_seq_one_letter_code
_entity_poly.pdbx_strand_id
1 'polypeptide(L)'
;MCPTAVLYSWCPLVTRLALFFGSAVALEGEPSPPATVLSLTLCRVLAESNPNNVVFIIQHDAQTPRRGHRGAMALPHIVRPVEEITEEELNNICGSAREKVYNRTMGSTCHQCRQKTIDTKTNCRNPDCIGVRGQFCGPCLRNRYGEDVRTALLDPTWRCPPCRGICNCSFCRQRDGRCATGVLVYLAKYHGYDNVHAYLKGLKQELGMED
;
A
#
# COMPACT_ATOMS: atom_id res chain seq x y z
N MET A 1 19.35 19.38 -13.44
CA MET A 1 19.16 18.71 -14.75
C MET A 1 19.17 17.22 -14.49
N CYS A 2 18.08 16.54 -14.82
CA CYS A 2 17.93 15.08 -14.68
C CYS A 2 18.31 14.48 -16.05
N PRO A 3 19.29 13.57 -16.17
CA PRO A 3 19.57 12.98 -17.46
C PRO A 3 18.53 11.89 -17.75
N THR A 4 17.60 12.24 -18.64
CA THR A 4 16.86 11.31 -19.47
C THR A 4 17.80 10.52 -20.38
N ALA A 5 17.43 9.26 -20.64
CA ALA A 5 17.96 8.33 -21.64
C ALA A 5 19.21 7.51 -21.27
N VAL A 6 18.98 6.30 -20.75
CA VAL A 6 19.49 5.09 -21.41
C VAL A 6 18.32 4.12 -21.55
N LEU A 7 17.76 4.12 -22.75
CA LEU A 7 16.75 3.19 -23.24
C LEU A 7 17.38 1.80 -23.38
N TYR A 8 16.61 0.77 -23.02
CA TYR A 8 16.63 -0.58 -23.58
C TYR A 8 18.01 -1.17 -23.91
N SER A 9 18.73 -1.59 -22.87
CA SER A 9 19.74 -2.64 -23.00
C SER A 9 19.08 -3.98 -22.68
N TRP A 10 19.11 -4.85 -23.69
CA TRP A 10 18.46 -6.12 -23.81
C TRP A 10 18.95 -7.11 -22.75
N CYS A 11 18.07 -7.52 -21.83
CA CYS A 11 18.30 -8.69 -20.99
C CYS A 11 18.09 -9.96 -21.85
N PRO A 12 19.08 -10.86 -22.02
CA PRO A 12 18.98 -12.03 -22.91
C PRO A 12 18.00 -13.13 -22.42
N LEU A 13 17.18 -12.88 -21.41
CA LEU A 13 16.27 -13.86 -20.81
C LEU A 13 14.86 -13.84 -21.42
N VAL A 14 14.54 -12.89 -22.30
CA VAL A 14 13.22 -12.81 -22.94
C VAL A 14 13.06 -13.79 -24.12
N THR A 15 14.13 -14.49 -24.53
CA THR A 15 14.09 -15.47 -25.64
C THR A 15 14.15 -16.93 -25.18
N ARG A 16 13.91 -17.22 -23.89
CA ARG A 16 13.75 -18.61 -23.40
C ARG A 16 12.37 -18.96 -22.84
N LEU A 17 11.43 -18.01 -22.83
CA LEU A 17 10.02 -18.29 -22.47
C LEU A 17 9.12 -18.66 -23.65
N ALA A 18 9.67 -18.78 -24.87
CA ALA A 18 8.95 -19.21 -26.07
C ALA A 18 9.24 -20.67 -26.48
N LEU A 19 9.92 -21.46 -25.64
CA LEU A 19 10.25 -22.87 -25.93
C LEU A 19 9.83 -23.87 -24.84
N PHE A 20 9.02 -23.45 -23.86
CA PHE A 20 8.36 -24.37 -22.91
C PHE A 20 6.86 -24.61 -23.21
N PHE A 21 6.43 -24.30 -24.45
CA PHE A 21 5.15 -24.76 -25.01
C PHE A 21 5.38 -25.82 -26.11
N GLY A 22 6.39 -26.68 -25.92
CA GLY A 22 6.66 -27.82 -26.78
C GLY A 22 6.27 -29.13 -26.08
N SER A 23 5.19 -29.75 -26.55
CA SER A 23 4.83 -31.16 -26.34
C SER A 23 4.37 -31.56 -24.94
N ALA A 24 3.22 -31.03 -24.49
CA ALA A 24 2.35 -31.82 -23.62
C ALA A 24 1.39 -32.62 -24.52
N VAL A 25 1.66 -33.91 -24.64
CA VAL A 25 0.73 -34.88 -25.22
C VAL A 25 -0.56 -34.81 -24.38
N ALA A 26 -1.68 -34.51 -25.04
CA ALA A 26 -2.99 -34.48 -24.40
C ALA A 26 -3.34 -35.89 -23.91
N LEU A 27 -3.17 -36.13 -22.61
CA LEU A 27 -3.91 -37.18 -21.92
C LEU A 27 -5.25 -36.57 -21.52
N GLU A 28 -6.28 -36.97 -22.25
CA GLU A 28 -7.66 -36.56 -22.00
C GLU A 28 -8.10 -37.07 -20.62
N GLY A 29 -8.71 -36.19 -19.81
CA GLY A 29 -9.48 -36.67 -18.65
C GLY A 29 -9.49 -35.86 -17.37
N GLU A 30 -8.88 -34.68 -17.26
CA GLU A 30 -8.95 -33.87 -16.02
C GLU A 30 -9.59 -32.50 -16.27
N PRO A 31 -10.58 -32.07 -15.47
CA PRO A 31 -11.25 -30.78 -15.64
C PRO A 31 -10.25 -29.63 -15.43
N SER A 32 -10.34 -28.62 -16.29
CA SER A 32 -9.54 -27.41 -16.18
C SER A 32 -9.68 -26.78 -14.78
N PRO A 33 -8.58 -26.45 -14.09
CA PRO A 33 -8.67 -25.84 -12.77
C PRO A 33 -9.34 -24.47 -12.88
N PRO A 34 -10.17 -24.07 -11.90
CA PRO A 34 -10.85 -22.78 -11.93
C PRO A 34 -9.83 -21.64 -11.98
N ALA A 35 -10.16 -20.56 -12.70
CA ALA A 35 -9.29 -19.40 -12.94
C ALA A 35 -8.71 -18.74 -11.66
N THR A 36 -9.22 -19.08 -10.48
CA THR A 36 -8.69 -18.71 -9.17
C THR A 36 -7.35 -19.35 -8.84
N VAL A 37 -7.05 -20.56 -9.33
CA VAL A 37 -5.77 -21.26 -9.10
C VAL A 37 -4.66 -20.64 -9.94
N LEU A 38 -4.95 -20.20 -11.17
CA LEU A 38 -4.00 -19.47 -12.02
C LEU A 38 -3.58 -18.11 -11.43
N SER A 39 -4.47 -17.44 -10.71
CA SER A 39 -4.18 -16.17 -10.03
C SER A 39 -3.21 -16.33 -8.85
N LEU A 40 -3.33 -17.43 -8.09
CA LEU A 40 -2.45 -17.74 -6.98
C LEU A 40 -1.07 -18.20 -7.47
N THR A 41 -1.01 -19.00 -8.53
CA THR A 41 0.25 -19.39 -9.17
C THR A 41 0.95 -18.21 -9.83
N LEU A 42 0.23 -17.29 -10.47
CA LEU A 42 0.79 -16.04 -11.00
C LEU A 42 1.28 -15.11 -9.86
N CYS A 43 0.54 -15.02 -8.75
CA CYS A 43 1.03 -14.30 -7.56
C CYS A 43 2.28 -14.92 -6.95
N ARG A 44 2.41 -16.26 -6.98
CA ARG A 44 3.60 -16.98 -6.53
C ARG A 44 4.79 -16.71 -7.45
N VAL A 45 4.58 -16.76 -8.77
CA VAL A 45 5.60 -16.40 -9.77
C VAL A 45 5.98 -14.91 -9.70
N LEU A 46 5.03 -14.01 -9.40
CA LEU A 46 5.33 -12.59 -9.19
C LEU A 46 6.04 -12.33 -7.84
N ALA A 47 5.73 -13.09 -6.78
CA ALA A 47 6.43 -13.03 -5.49
C ALA A 47 7.86 -13.57 -5.59
N GLU A 48 8.05 -14.64 -6.37
CA GLU A 48 9.35 -15.21 -6.69
C GLU A 48 10.15 -14.33 -7.68
N SER A 49 9.48 -13.44 -8.43
CA SER A 49 10.15 -12.68 -9.50
C SER A 49 11.12 -11.59 -9.02
N ASN A 50 11.09 -11.13 -7.74
CA ASN A 50 12.31 -10.68 -7.04
C ASN A 50 12.09 -10.27 -5.55
N PRO A 51 12.27 -11.14 -4.54
CA PRO A 51 12.41 -10.69 -3.14
C PRO A 51 13.57 -9.71 -2.96
N ASN A 52 14.59 -9.75 -3.83
CA ASN A 52 15.64 -8.74 -3.82
C ASN A 52 15.13 -7.33 -4.13
N ASN A 53 13.97 -7.14 -4.78
CA ASN A 53 13.42 -5.80 -4.94
C ASN A 53 12.94 -5.23 -3.60
N VAL A 54 12.36 -6.05 -2.72
CA VAL A 54 11.90 -5.61 -1.39
C VAL A 54 13.09 -5.38 -0.47
N VAL A 55 14.08 -6.27 -0.51
CA VAL A 55 15.36 -6.10 0.20
C VAL A 55 16.08 -4.84 -0.30
N PHE A 56 16.18 -4.64 -1.61
CA PHE A 56 16.75 -3.42 -2.22
C PHE A 56 15.98 -2.17 -1.78
N ILE A 57 14.65 -2.24 -1.74
CA ILE A 57 13.80 -1.17 -1.25
C ILE A 57 14.13 -0.79 0.20
N ILE A 58 14.45 -1.75 1.06
CA ILE A 58 14.79 -1.52 2.48
C ILE A 58 16.23 -1.00 2.62
N GLN A 59 17.17 -1.55 1.84
CA GLN A 59 18.59 -1.18 1.88
C GLN A 59 18.88 0.23 1.32
N HIS A 60 18.08 0.71 0.37
CA HIS A 60 18.29 2.01 -0.30
C HIS A 60 17.69 3.23 0.43
N ASP A 61 17.37 3.12 1.72
CA ASP A 61 16.72 4.21 2.49
C ASP A 61 17.63 5.43 2.76
N ALA A 62 18.85 5.48 2.21
CA ALA A 62 19.80 6.58 2.37
C ALA A 62 19.76 7.57 1.18
N GLN A 63 18.78 8.47 1.17
CA GLN A 63 18.88 9.73 0.40
C GLN A 63 18.39 10.89 1.24
N THR A 64 18.93 12.09 1.00
CA THR A 64 18.56 13.29 1.74
C THR A 64 17.07 13.63 1.50
N PRO A 65 16.28 13.87 2.57
CA PRO A 65 14.88 14.25 2.42
C PRO A 65 14.75 15.52 1.60
N ARG A 66 13.86 15.52 0.60
CA ARG A 66 13.51 16.75 -0.10
C ARG A 66 12.63 17.58 0.84
N ARG A 67 13.12 18.74 1.29
CA ARG A 67 12.31 19.70 2.07
C ARG A 67 11.06 20.07 1.27
N GLY A 68 9.91 19.57 1.71
CA GLY A 68 8.62 19.95 1.14
C GLY A 68 8.28 21.37 1.54
N HIS A 69 8.05 22.25 0.57
CA HIS A 69 7.48 23.56 0.82
C HIS A 69 6.02 23.38 1.28
N ARG A 70 5.60 24.09 2.34
CA ARG A 70 4.18 24.21 2.68
C ARG A 70 3.52 25.01 1.57
N GLY A 71 2.93 24.33 0.58
CA GLY A 71 2.18 25.02 -0.45
C GLY A 71 1.05 25.80 0.21
N ALA A 72 0.94 27.10 -0.09
CA ALA A 72 -0.07 28.02 0.47
C ALA A 72 -1.53 27.59 0.24
N MET A 73 -1.76 26.52 -0.54
CA MET A 73 -3.06 26.02 -0.99
C MET A 73 -3.50 24.70 -0.31
N ALA A 74 -2.77 24.22 0.70
CA ALA A 74 -3.19 23.01 1.41
C ALA A 74 -4.35 23.33 2.36
N LEU A 75 -5.51 22.70 2.14
CA LEU A 75 -6.66 22.84 3.04
C LEU A 75 -6.24 22.50 4.49
N PRO A 76 -6.68 23.30 5.47
CA PRO A 76 -6.38 23.06 6.88
C PRO A 76 -6.96 21.72 7.31
N HIS A 77 -6.18 20.97 8.10
CA HIS A 77 -6.65 19.75 8.74
C HIS A 77 -7.52 20.12 9.94
N ILE A 78 -8.76 19.63 9.95
CA ILE A 78 -9.68 19.81 11.07
C ILE A 78 -9.66 18.54 11.91
N VAL A 79 -9.16 18.65 13.14
CA VAL A 79 -9.24 17.57 14.13
C VAL A 79 -10.67 17.52 14.65
N ARG A 80 -11.36 16.42 14.37
CA ARG A 80 -12.74 16.21 14.82
C ARG A 80 -12.72 15.39 16.12
N PRO A 81 -13.38 15.80 17.21
CA PRO A 81 -13.40 15.05 18.46
C PRO A 81 -14.09 13.68 18.29
N VAL A 82 -13.84 12.74 19.22
CA VAL A 82 -14.34 11.36 19.11
C VAL A 82 -15.84 11.26 19.42
N GLU A 83 -16.35 12.20 20.21
CA GLU A 83 -17.76 12.31 20.61
C GLU A 83 -18.67 12.73 19.45
N GLU A 84 -18.11 13.37 18.42
CA GLU A 84 -18.81 13.75 17.19
C GLU A 84 -18.89 12.60 16.16
N ILE A 85 -18.26 11.45 16.42
CA ILE A 85 -18.35 10.30 15.53
C ILE A 85 -19.71 9.62 15.74
N THR A 86 -20.52 9.57 14.69
CA THR A 86 -21.85 8.93 14.77
C THR A 86 -21.77 7.44 14.45
N GLU A 87 -22.73 6.65 14.95
CA GLU A 87 -22.80 5.22 14.61
C GLU A 87 -23.07 5.00 13.11
N GLU A 88 -23.76 5.92 12.44
CA GLU A 88 -23.95 5.89 10.99
C GLU A 88 -22.61 5.99 10.25
N GLU A 89 -21.72 6.89 10.68
CA GLU A 89 -20.37 6.98 10.12
C GLU A 89 -19.57 5.70 10.36
N LEU A 90 -19.69 5.09 11.54
CA LEU A 90 -19.01 3.83 11.84
C LEU A 90 -19.56 2.65 11.02
N ASN A 91 -20.85 2.65 10.70
CA ASN A 91 -21.49 1.65 9.84
C ASN A 91 -21.16 1.86 8.35
N ASN A 92 -20.84 3.09 7.94
CA ASN A 92 -20.41 3.43 6.59
C ASN A 92 -18.89 3.18 6.34
N ILE A 93 -18.20 2.52 7.27
CA ILE A 93 -16.81 2.09 7.06
C ILE A 93 -16.79 0.94 6.04
N CYS A 94 -16.04 1.13 4.96
CA CYS A 94 -15.89 0.12 3.91
C CYS A 94 -15.08 -1.10 4.40
N GLY A 95 -15.65 -2.30 4.27
CA GLY A 95 -15.02 -3.55 4.68
C GLY A 95 -14.07 -4.11 3.62
N SER A 96 -14.43 -4.00 2.33
CA SER A 96 -13.63 -4.52 1.22
C SER A 96 -13.50 -3.54 0.05
N ALA A 97 -12.42 -3.64 -0.73
CA ALA A 97 -12.22 -2.75 -1.88
C ALA A 97 -13.34 -2.83 -2.94
N ARG A 98 -14.13 -3.91 -2.95
CA ARG A 98 -15.25 -4.13 -3.88
C ARG A 98 -16.51 -3.35 -3.50
N GLU A 99 -16.69 -3.06 -2.21
CA GLU A 99 -17.84 -2.30 -1.69
C GLU A 99 -17.70 -0.79 -1.87
N LYS A 100 -16.56 -0.32 -2.39
CA LYS A 100 -16.28 1.10 -2.51
C LYS A 100 -17.16 1.77 -3.56
N VAL A 101 -17.95 2.74 -3.13
CA VAL A 101 -18.72 3.61 -4.02
C VAL A 101 -17.94 4.89 -4.29
N TYR A 102 -17.58 5.10 -5.56
CA TYR A 102 -16.83 6.25 -6.02
C TYR A 102 -17.74 7.47 -6.23
N ASN A 103 -17.29 8.62 -5.73
CA ASN A 103 -17.99 9.88 -5.97
C ASN A 103 -16.99 11.02 -6.01
N ARG A 104 -16.86 11.68 -7.18
CA ARG A 104 -15.88 12.76 -7.38
C ARG A 104 -16.25 14.06 -6.67
N THR A 105 -17.54 14.27 -6.38
CA THR A 105 -18.05 15.50 -5.79
C THR A 105 -18.08 15.38 -4.27
N MET A 106 -18.86 14.43 -3.74
CA MET A 106 -19.12 14.28 -2.31
C MET A 106 -18.13 13.36 -1.59
N GLY A 107 -17.37 12.55 -2.33
CA GLY A 107 -16.45 11.61 -1.71
C GLY A 107 -15.22 12.29 -1.11
N SER A 108 -14.65 11.64 -0.10
CA SER A 108 -13.36 12.00 0.50
C SER A 108 -12.25 11.11 -0.07
N THR A 109 -11.02 11.63 -0.13
CA THR A 109 -9.88 10.92 -0.72
C THR A 109 -9.11 10.14 0.33
N CYS A 110 -8.88 8.85 0.08
CA CYS A 110 -7.98 8.03 0.91
C CYS A 110 -6.51 8.33 0.57
N HIS A 111 -5.68 8.54 1.59
CA HIS A 111 -4.24 8.79 1.44
C HIS A 111 -3.51 7.67 0.67
N GLN A 112 -3.85 6.41 0.96
CA GLN A 112 -3.13 5.26 0.43
C GLN A 112 -3.51 4.92 -1.01
N CYS A 113 -4.80 4.73 -1.29
CA CYS A 113 -5.26 4.35 -2.63
C CYS A 113 -5.64 5.54 -3.52
N ARG A 114 -5.72 6.77 -2.96
CA ARG A 114 -6.05 8.01 -3.69
C ARG A 114 -7.44 8.01 -4.34
N GLN A 115 -8.26 7.03 -4.00
CA GLN A 115 -9.64 6.93 -4.48
C GLN A 115 -10.52 7.90 -3.70
N LYS A 116 -11.44 8.55 -4.42
CA LYS A 116 -12.45 9.44 -3.84
C LYS A 116 -13.78 8.69 -3.74
N THR A 117 -14.17 8.37 -2.52
CA THR A 117 -15.26 7.45 -2.22
C THR A 117 -16.07 7.97 -1.04
N ILE A 118 -17.33 7.55 -0.93
CA ILE A 118 -18.27 8.04 0.10
C ILE A 118 -18.15 7.31 1.45
N ASP A 119 -17.36 6.24 1.53
CA ASP A 119 -17.11 5.51 2.78
C ASP A 119 -16.42 6.39 3.82
N THR A 120 -16.71 6.12 5.08
CA THR A 120 -16.07 6.78 6.21
C THR A 120 -14.59 6.41 6.27
N LYS A 121 -13.76 7.43 6.51
CA LYS A 121 -12.30 7.32 6.60
C LYS A 121 -11.83 7.85 7.95
N THR A 122 -10.62 7.49 8.35
CA THR A 122 -10.02 7.97 9.59
C THR A 122 -9.86 9.50 9.63
N ASN A 123 -9.87 10.10 10.83
CA ASN A 123 -9.48 11.50 11.06
C ASN A 123 -8.29 11.52 12.05
N CYS A 124 -7.15 12.10 11.63
CA CYS A 124 -5.96 12.14 12.48
C CYS A 124 -6.13 13.13 13.64
N ARG A 125 -5.69 12.77 14.85
CA ARG A 125 -5.75 13.62 16.04
C ARG A 125 -4.55 14.56 16.20
N ASN A 126 -3.59 14.51 15.28
CA ASN A 126 -2.47 15.44 15.27
C ASN A 126 -2.90 16.80 14.68
N PRO A 127 -2.85 17.92 15.43
CA PRO A 127 -3.19 19.25 14.91
C PRO A 127 -2.27 19.68 13.75
N ASP A 128 -1.03 19.20 13.74
CA ASP A 128 -0.06 19.47 12.67
C ASP A 128 -0.20 18.53 11.45
N CYS A 129 -1.23 17.68 11.42
CA CYS A 129 -1.55 16.90 10.23
C CYS A 129 -1.96 17.84 9.08
N ILE A 130 -1.73 17.43 7.84
CA ILE A 130 -1.92 18.30 6.66
C ILE A 130 -2.81 17.61 5.63
N GLY A 131 -3.85 18.32 5.19
CA GLY A 131 -4.77 17.90 4.14
C GLY A 131 -5.29 16.47 4.34
N VAL A 132 -5.25 15.66 3.29
CA VAL A 132 -5.78 14.27 3.29
C VAL A 132 -4.84 13.22 3.90
N ARG A 133 -3.71 13.62 4.51
CA ARG A 133 -2.72 12.65 5.06
C ARG A 133 -3.29 11.80 6.19
N GLY A 134 -4.27 12.31 6.92
CA GLY A 134 -4.94 11.62 8.03
C GLY A 134 -6.06 10.66 7.61
N GLN A 135 -6.42 10.61 6.33
CA GLN A 135 -7.62 9.95 5.83
C GLN A 135 -7.31 8.57 5.22
N PHE A 136 -7.71 7.49 5.86
CA PHE A 136 -7.56 6.12 5.36
C PHE A 136 -8.91 5.40 5.32
N CYS A 137 -9.20 4.73 4.21
CA CYS A 137 -10.34 3.80 4.12
C CYS A 137 -9.99 2.46 4.79
N GLY A 138 -11.02 1.72 5.21
CA GLY A 138 -10.91 0.42 5.90
C GLY A 138 -9.90 -0.54 5.28
N PRO A 139 -10.02 -0.92 3.99
CA PRO A 139 -9.14 -1.93 3.39
C PRO A 139 -7.68 -1.48 3.32
N CYS A 140 -7.43 -0.17 3.23
CA CYS A 140 -6.07 0.35 3.16
C CYS A 140 -5.42 0.36 4.54
N LEU A 141 -6.12 0.84 5.57
CA LEU A 141 -5.57 0.89 6.92
C LEU A 141 -5.24 -0.53 7.42
N ARG A 142 -6.21 -1.45 7.27
CA ARG A 142 -6.07 -2.85 7.68
C ARG A 142 -4.93 -3.56 6.96
N ASN A 143 -4.97 -3.62 5.62
CA ASN A 143 -4.00 -4.43 4.87
C ASN A 143 -2.59 -3.82 4.86
N ARG A 144 -2.44 -2.50 5.04
CA ARG A 144 -1.11 -1.85 5.00
C ARG A 144 -0.46 -1.69 6.37
N TYR A 145 -1.25 -1.50 7.42
CA TYR A 145 -0.76 -1.13 8.75
C TYR A 145 -1.30 -2.02 9.87
N GLY A 146 -2.26 -2.90 9.60
CA GLY A 146 -2.84 -3.78 10.62
C GLY A 146 -3.79 -3.07 11.58
N GLU A 147 -4.26 -1.87 11.23
CA GLU A 147 -5.13 -1.06 12.07
C GLU A 147 -6.58 -1.04 11.55
N ASP A 148 -7.53 -0.84 12.45
CA ASP A 148 -8.95 -0.76 12.14
C ASP A 148 -9.47 0.69 12.18
N VAL A 149 -10.37 1.04 11.26
CA VAL A 149 -10.88 2.42 11.13
C VAL A 149 -11.83 2.79 12.26
N ARG A 150 -12.67 1.84 12.72
CA ARG A 150 -13.59 2.08 13.84
C ARG A 150 -12.77 2.36 15.10
N THR A 151 -11.77 1.53 15.39
CA THR A 151 -10.86 1.76 16.53
C THR A 151 -10.13 3.10 16.41
N ALA A 152 -9.60 3.43 15.22
CA ALA A 152 -8.90 4.68 14.99
C ALA A 152 -9.80 5.93 15.15
N LEU A 153 -11.07 5.85 14.78
CA LEU A 153 -12.02 6.96 14.94
C LEU A 153 -12.41 7.18 16.40
N LEU A 154 -12.51 6.10 17.19
CA LEU A 154 -12.90 6.17 18.60
C LEU A 154 -11.71 6.43 19.55
N ASP A 155 -10.47 6.40 19.06
CA ASP A 155 -9.27 6.72 19.84
C ASP A 155 -8.93 8.22 19.75
N PRO A 156 -9.00 8.98 20.86
CA PRO A 156 -8.70 10.42 20.88
C PRO A 156 -7.20 10.72 20.72
N THR A 157 -6.35 9.70 20.85
CA THR A 157 -4.89 9.81 20.72
C THR A 157 -4.37 9.31 19.37
N TRP A 158 -5.26 8.78 18.52
CA TRP A 158 -4.84 8.14 17.27
C TRP A 158 -4.10 9.09 16.32
N ARG A 159 -2.90 8.68 15.91
CA ARG A 159 -2.08 9.39 14.92
C ARG A 159 -1.96 8.55 13.65
N CYS A 160 -2.19 9.18 12.51
CA CYS A 160 -2.12 8.48 11.23
C CYS A 160 -0.69 7.98 10.92
N PRO A 161 -0.54 6.95 10.07
CA PRO A 161 0.78 6.42 9.69
C PRO A 161 1.76 7.49 9.17
N PRO A 162 1.34 8.51 8.39
CA PRO A 162 2.23 9.61 8.00
C PRO A 162 2.71 10.50 9.14
N CYS A 163 1.92 10.70 10.20
CA CYS A 163 2.33 11.51 11.36
C CYS A 163 3.21 10.71 12.33
N ARG A 164 3.12 9.38 12.34
CA ARG A 164 4.01 8.48 13.07
C ARG A 164 5.32 8.16 12.33
N GLY A 165 5.49 8.63 11.09
CA GLY A 165 6.68 8.34 10.29
C GLY A 165 6.75 6.91 9.74
N ILE A 166 5.67 6.11 9.83
CA ILE A 166 5.65 4.71 9.40
C ILE A 166 4.95 4.47 8.06
N CYS A 167 4.53 5.55 7.37
CA CYS A 167 3.78 5.42 6.13
C CYS A 167 4.62 4.80 5.01
N ASN A 168 4.15 3.66 4.49
CA ASN A 168 4.84 2.92 3.44
C ASN A 168 4.27 3.21 2.03
N CYS A 169 3.55 4.31 1.83
CA CYS A 169 3.07 4.70 0.51
C CYS A 169 4.20 5.29 -0.34
N SER A 170 4.09 5.18 -1.67
CA SER A 170 5.14 5.63 -2.61
C SER A 170 5.48 7.10 -2.47
N PHE A 171 4.48 7.97 -2.26
CA PHE A 171 4.69 9.42 -2.18
C PHE A 171 5.32 9.87 -0.87
N CYS A 172 4.97 9.23 0.26
CA CYS A 172 5.64 9.52 1.54
C CYS A 172 7.10 9.08 1.47
N ARG A 173 7.34 7.85 1.01
CA ARG A 173 8.70 7.33 0.88
C ARG A 173 9.56 8.16 -0.06
N GLN A 174 9.05 8.53 -1.24
CA GLN A 174 9.80 9.36 -2.18
C GLN A 174 10.13 10.75 -1.61
N ARG A 175 9.24 11.34 -0.81
CA ARG A 175 9.52 12.59 -0.09
C ARG A 175 10.64 12.41 0.94
N ASP A 176 10.67 11.25 1.59
CA ASP A 176 11.66 10.89 2.59
C ASP A 176 12.97 10.35 1.96
N GLY A 177 13.12 10.42 0.63
CA GLY A 177 14.33 9.97 -0.08
C GLY A 177 14.39 8.46 -0.34
N ARG A 178 13.30 7.73 -0.08
CA ARG A 178 13.24 6.28 -0.12
C ARG A 178 12.56 5.78 -1.41
N CYS A 179 12.91 4.57 -1.85
CA CYS A 179 12.26 3.92 -2.99
C CYS A 179 10.75 3.73 -2.75
N ALA A 180 9.94 3.52 -3.79
CA ALA A 180 8.52 3.16 -3.58
C ALA A 180 8.40 1.69 -3.16
N THR A 181 7.46 1.33 -2.27
CA THR A 181 7.25 -0.09 -1.91
C THR A 181 6.55 -0.90 -2.99
N GLY A 182 5.82 -0.26 -3.90
CA GLY A 182 4.86 -0.95 -4.78
C GLY A 182 3.71 -1.59 -4.01
N VAL A 183 3.04 -2.57 -4.63
CA VAL A 183 1.88 -3.31 -4.08
C VAL A 183 2.36 -4.54 -3.31
N LEU A 184 2.57 -4.42 -2.00
CA LEU A 184 3.12 -5.51 -1.16
C LEU A 184 2.08 -6.36 -0.44
N VAL A 185 0.78 -6.05 -0.55
CA VAL A 185 -0.26 -6.72 0.24
C VAL A 185 -0.31 -8.22 -0.02
N TYR A 186 -0.19 -8.64 -1.28
CA TYR A 186 -0.21 -10.06 -1.65
C TYR A 186 1.06 -10.78 -1.19
N LEU A 187 2.21 -10.13 -1.30
CA LEU A 187 3.48 -10.68 -0.86
C LEU A 187 3.52 -10.86 0.67
N ALA A 188 3.08 -9.86 1.42
CA ALA A 188 2.97 -9.96 2.88
C ALA A 188 2.12 -11.16 3.30
N LYS A 189 0.94 -11.34 2.68
CA LYS A 189 0.06 -12.48 2.94
C LYS A 189 0.68 -13.81 2.57
N TYR A 190 1.40 -13.88 1.46
CA TYR A 190 2.12 -15.08 1.04
C TYR A 190 3.16 -15.51 2.09
N HIS A 191 3.82 -14.55 2.73
CA HIS A 191 4.76 -14.79 3.83
C HIS A 191 4.08 -14.93 5.21
N GLY A 192 2.75 -15.07 5.28
CA GLY A 192 2.03 -15.28 6.54
C GLY A 192 1.81 -14.02 7.39
N TYR A 193 2.02 -12.83 6.83
CA TYR A 193 1.75 -11.57 7.53
C TYR A 193 0.36 -11.01 7.18
N ASP A 194 -0.35 -10.54 8.20
CA ASP A 194 -1.68 -9.95 8.03
C ASP A 194 -1.65 -8.57 7.37
N ASN A 195 -0.52 -7.87 7.46
CA ASN A 195 -0.35 -6.53 6.90
C ASN A 195 1.09 -6.24 6.44
N VAL A 196 1.20 -5.27 5.54
CA VAL A 196 2.49 -4.88 4.93
C VAL A 196 3.48 -4.30 5.95
N HIS A 197 3.01 -3.56 6.95
CA HIS A 197 3.89 -2.94 7.93
C HIS A 197 4.60 -4.00 8.79
N ALA A 198 3.87 -5.01 9.26
CA ALA A 198 4.44 -6.15 9.98
C ALA A 198 5.45 -6.93 9.12
N TYR A 199 5.12 -7.18 7.85
CA TYR A 199 6.04 -7.82 6.90
C TYR A 199 7.36 -7.04 6.73
N LEU A 200 7.27 -5.73 6.51
CA LEU A 200 8.45 -4.88 6.37
C LEU A 200 9.29 -4.82 7.66
N LYS A 201 8.64 -4.87 8.83
CA LYS A 201 9.33 -4.91 10.12
C LYS A 201 10.09 -6.23 10.30
N GLY A 202 9.47 -7.36 9.98
CA GLY A 202 10.13 -8.67 10.01
C GLY A 202 11.36 -8.72 9.10
N LEU A 203 11.24 -8.23 7.87
CA LEU A 203 12.37 -8.17 6.93
C LEU A 203 13.54 -7.33 7.45
N LYS A 204 13.28 -6.18 8.09
CA LYS A 204 14.35 -5.37 8.68
C LYS A 204 15.11 -6.13 9.79
N GLN A 205 14.37 -6.87 10.62
CA GLN A 205 14.95 -7.68 11.69
C GLN A 205 15.81 -8.80 11.13
N GLU A 206 15.34 -9.50 10.09
CA GLU A 206 16.10 -10.55 9.39
C GLU A 206 17.40 -10.00 8.77
N LEU A 207 17.38 -8.75 8.29
CA LEU A 207 18.55 -8.09 7.69
C LEU A 207 19.51 -7.45 8.72
N GLY A 208 19.22 -7.56 10.02
CA GLY A 208 20.05 -6.94 11.08
C GLY A 208 20.08 -5.41 11.02
N MET A 209 19.08 -4.79 10.42
CA MET A 209 18.95 -3.33 10.31
C MET A 209 18.10 -2.82 11.48
N GLU A 210 18.73 -2.63 12.64
CA GLU A 210 18.09 -1.99 13.81
C GLU A 210 17.95 -0.48 13.59
N ASP A 211 16.86 0.11 14.11
CA ASP A 211 16.44 1.51 13.88
C ASP A 211 17.30 2.53 14.67
#